data_AF-A0A7Y8J586-F1
#
_entry.id   AF-A0A7Y8J586-F1
#
_cell.length_a   1.000
_cell.length_b   1.000
_cell.length_c   1.000
_cell.angle_alpha   90.00
_cell.angle_beta   90.00
_cell.angle_gamma   90.00
#
_symmetry.space_group_name_H-M   'P 1'
#
loop_
_entity.id
_entity.type
_entity.pdbx_description
1 polymer ?
#
loop_
_entity_poly.entity_id
_entity_poly.type
_entity_poly.pdbx_seq_one_letter_code
_entity_poly.pdbx_strand_id
1 'polypeptide(L)'
;MKDGDWLGWGPMHHWTDSKIRIHAFYCMLGVSLLNYLRLKAERVCPRITMEQMLAELGQIEQYVVLYPRLGERGPYRTVTVQKKLTLTQKMLSEHLGLDRLAKDRVGKTETN
;
A
#
# COMPACT_ATOMS: atom_id res chain seq x y z
N MET A 1 -6.81 21.37 -6.51
CA MET A 1 -7.29 21.71 -5.16
C MET A 1 -8.78 21.99 -5.30
N LYS A 2 -9.69 21.25 -4.68
CA LYS A 2 -9.52 20.52 -3.42
C LYS A 2 -10.71 19.57 -3.24
N ASP A 3 -10.69 18.43 -3.92
CA ASP A 3 -11.62 17.33 -3.70
C ASP A 3 -11.24 16.63 -2.38
N GLY A 4 -11.67 17.26 -1.28
CA GLY A 4 -11.54 16.80 0.10
C GLY A 4 -12.57 15.75 0.47
N ASP A 5 -12.85 14.79 -0.41
CA ASP A 5 -13.95 13.82 -0.25
C ASP A 5 -13.50 12.48 0.34
N TRP A 6 -12.25 12.38 0.76
CA TRP A 6 -11.69 11.20 1.44
C TRP A 6 -12.18 11.05 2.90
N LEU A 7 -12.91 12.06 3.40
CA LEU A 7 -13.69 12.03 4.62
C LEU A 7 -15.15 12.29 4.28
N GLY A 8 -15.72 11.50 3.36
CA GLY A 8 -17.15 11.52 3.10
C GLY A 8 -17.91 11.22 4.39
N TRP A 9 -18.41 12.26 5.06
CA TRP A 9 -19.37 12.18 6.14
C TRP A 9 -20.74 11.77 5.56
N GLY A 10 -20.82 10.57 4.98
CA GLY A 10 -22.08 9.97 4.52
C GLY A 10 -23.08 9.89 5.69
N PRO A 11 -24.39 10.02 5.41
CA PRO A 11 -25.33 10.80 6.21
C PRO A 11 -25.32 10.46 7.70
N MET A 12 -24.92 11.44 8.52
CA MET A 12 -24.83 11.35 9.99
C MET A 12 -26.15 11.04 10.70
N HIS A 13 -27.29 11.07 10.01
CA HIS A 13 -28.64 10.98 10.59
C HIS A 13 -28.95 9.66 11.33
N HIS A 14 -28.14 8.61 11.15
CA HIS A 14 -28.29 7.33 11.85
C HIS A 14 -27.11 6.98 12.79
N TRP A 15 -26.14 7.89 12.97
CA TRP A 15 -24.95 7.60 13.77
C TRP A 15 -25.14 8.08 15.21
N THR A 16 -25.05 7.15 16.16
CA THR A 16 -24.98 7.50 17.59
C THR A 16 -23.68 8.27 17.89
N ASP A 17 -23.70 9.13 18.89
CA ASP A 17 -22.55 9.92 19.38
C ASP A 17 -21.25 9.09 19.59
N SER A 18 -21.37 7.82 19.99
CA SER A 18 -20.24 6.87 20.05
C SER A 18 -19.59 6.57 18.68
N LYS A 19 -20.39 6.40 17.61
CA LYS A 19 -19.89 6.14 16.24
C LYS A 19 -19.19 7.36 15.66
N ILE A 20 -19.69 8.56 15.95
CA ILE A 20 -19.08 9.83 15.53
C ILE A 20 -17.70 9.98 16.16
N ARG A 21 -17.57 9.75 17.48
CA ARG A 21 -16.27 9.79 18.16
C ARG A 21 -15.27 8.80 17.60
N ILE A 22 -15.69 7.55 17.39
CA ILE A 22 -14.83 6.50 16.85
C ILE A 22 -14.37 6.88 15.43
N HIS A 23 -15.27 7.36 14.58
CA HIS A 23 -14.92 7.82 13.23
C HIS A 23 -13.89 8.95 13.29
N ALA A 24 -14.17 10.02 14.03
CA ALA A 24 -13.25 11.15 14.18
C ALA A 24 -11.86 10.70 14.67
N PHE A 25 -11.81 9.75 15.62
CA PHE A 25 -10.56 9.17 16.09
C PHE A 25 -9.79 8.44 14.96
N TYR A 26 -10.46 7.55 14.21
CA TYR A 26 -9.81 6.85 13.09
C TYR A 26 -9.34 7.80 12.00
N CYS A 27 -10.11 8.85 11.71
CA CYS A 27 -9.74 9.87 10.73
C CYS A 27 -8.48 10.63 11.17
N MET A 28 -8.42 11.08 12.42
CA MET A 28 -7.25 11.75 12.96
C MET A 28 -6.04 10.81 12.99
N LEU A 29 -6.22 9.56 13.42
CA LEU A 29 -5.17 8.55 13.41
C LEU A 29 -4.63 8.32 11.98
N GLY A 30 -5.53 8.18 11.00
CA GLY A 30 -5.19 8.02 9.60
C GLY A 30 -4.37 9.21 9.08
N VAL A 31 -4.84 10.44 9.30
CA VAL A 31 -4.14 11.67 8.89
C VAL A 31 -2.79 11.80 9.59
N SER A 32 -2.70 11.47 10.88
CA SER A 32 -1.44 11.47 11.64
C SER A 32 -0.43 10.48 11.08
N LEU A 33 -0.87 9.25 10.79
CA LEU A 33 -0.01 8.23 10.18
C LEU A 33 0.46 8.66 8.79
N LEU A 34 -0.46 9.23 8.02
CA LEU A 34 -0.20 9.69 6.67
C LEU A 34 0.85 10.82 6.63
N ASN A 35 0.71 11.80 7.53
CA ASN A 35 1.70 12.86 7.72
C ASN A 35 3.05 12.33 8.20
N TYR A 36 3.05 11.35 9.09
CA TYR A 36 4.27 10.70 9.56
C TYR A 36 5.03 10.00 8.42
N LEU A 37 4.31 9.28 7.54
CA LEU A 37 4.90 8.66 6.35
C LEU A 37 5.46 9.70 5.39
N ARG A 38 4.74 10.81 5.18
CA ARG A 38 5.21 11.92 4.35
C ARG A 38 6.51 12.52 4.89
N LEU A 39 6.60 12.79 6.19
CA LEU A 39 7.82 13.31 6.82
C LEU A 39 9.02 12.36 6.67
N LYS A 40 8.79 11.05 6.66
CA LYS A 40 9.84 10.08 6.33
C LYS A 40 10.22 10.16 4.86
N ALA A 41 9.25 10.17 3.96
CA ALA A 41 9.47 10.23 2.52
C ALA A 41 10.24 11.50 2.08
N GLU A 42 9.99 12.64 2.73
CA GLU A 42 10.70 13.90 2.44
C GLU A 42 12.22 13.82 2.62
N ARG A 43 12.73 12.86 3.40
CA ARG A 43 14.18 12.62 3.57
C ARG A 43 14.84 12.07 2.31
N VAL A 44 14.09 11.36 1.48
CA VAL A 44 14.60 10.69 0.26
C VAL A 44 14.07 11.35 -1.01
N CYS A 45 12.89 11.96 -0.96
CA CYS A 45 12.30 12.73 -2.05
C CYS A 45 11.90 14.13 -1.53
N PRO A 46 12.84 15.10 -1.56
CA PRO A 46 12.54 16.45 -1.09
C PRO A 46 11.37 17.07 -1.86
N ARG A 47 10.46 17.73 -1.16
CA ARG A 47 9.27 18.42 -1.72
C ARG A 47 8.20 17.50 -2.32
N ILE A 48 8.21 16.20 -2.02
CA ILE A 48 7.14 15.29 -2.43
C ILE A 48 5.80 15.70 -1.78
N THR A 49 4.74 15.81 -2.58
CA THR A 49 3.40 16.06 -2.04
C THR A 49 2.77 14.78 -1.51
N MET A 50 1.73 14.95 -0.69
CA MET A 50 0.97 13.83 -0.14
C MET A 50 0.36 12.96 -1.25
N GLU A 51 -0.22 13.59 -2.25
CA GLU A 51 -0.85 12.96 -3.40
C GLU A 51 0.18 12.25 -4.28
N GLN A 52 1.33 12.88 -4.52
CA GLN A 52 2.43 12.26 -5.27
C GLN A 52 2.98 11.04 -4.53
N MET A 53 3.18 11.12 -3.21
CA MET A 53 3.63 9.98 -2.42
C MET A 53 2.63 8.82 -2.52
N LEU A 54 1.33 9.08 -2.37
CA LEU A 54 0.31 8.06 -2.51
C LEU A 54 0.25 7.47 -3.91
N ALA A 55 0.38 8.29 -4.95
CA ALA A 55 0.41 7.84 -6.33
C ALA A 55 1.62 6.93 -6.60
N GLU A 56 2.82 7.33 -6.17
CA GLU A 56 4.03 6.51 -6.35
C GLU A 56 3.93 5.18 -5.59
N LEU A 57 3.48 5.20 -4.34
CA LEU A 57 3.28 3.99 -3.55
C LEU A 57 2.21 3.07 -4.13
N GLY A 58 1.10 3.63 -4.62
CA GLY A 58 0.02 2.88 -5.24
C GLY A 58 0.41 2.20 -6.56
N GLN A 59 1.49 2.65 -7.21
CA GLN A 59 2.01 2.03 -8.44
C GLN A 59 3.05 0.93 -8.18
N ILE A 60 3.42 0.67 -6.92
CA ILE A 60 4.30 -0.43 -6.52
C ILE A 60 3.46 -1.71 -6.48
N GLU A 61 3.54 -2.49 -7.55
CA GLU A 61 2.71 -3.68 -7.73
C GLU A 61 3.55 -4.96 -7.82
N GLN A 62 3.10 -5.99 -7.12
CA GLN A 62 3.67 -7.34 -7.13
C GLN A 62 2.56 -8.33 -7.48
N TYR A 63 2.85 -9.19 -8.45
CA TYR A 63 1.91 -10.17 -8.97
C TYR A 63 2.41 -11.57 -8.66
N VAL A 64 1.48 -12.49 -8.39
CA VAL A 64 1.76 -13.92 -8.29
C VAL A 64 1.16 -14.58 -9.53
N VAL A 65 2.01 -14.97 -10.46
CA VAL A 65 1.63 -15.69 -11.67
C VAL A 65 1.46 -17.16 -11.31
N LEU A 66 0.25 -17.67 -11.53
CA LEU A 66 -0.08 -19.07 -11.33
C LEU A 66 0.05 -19.82 -12.66
N TYR A 67 0.90 -20.84 -12.68
CA TYR A 67 1.02 -21.76 -13.80
C TYR A 67 0.13 -22.98 -13.59
N PRO A 68 -0.40 -23.56 -14.69
CA PRO A 68 -1.16 -24.80 -14.63
C PRO A 68 -0.35 -25.92 -13.96
N ARG A 69 -1.05 -26.77 -13.24
CA ARG A 69 -0.45 -27.92 -12.54
C ARG A 69 0.11 -28.91 -13.57
N LEU A 70 1.28 -29.45 -13.30
CA LEU A 70 1.84 -30.55 -14.09
C LEU A 70 1.24 -31.86 -13.54
N GLY A 71 0.10 -32.30 -14.09
CA GLY A 71 -0.65 -33.48 -13.65
C GLY A 71 -1.77 -33.19 -12.63
N GLU A 72 -2.48 -34.24 -12.20
CA GLU A 72 -3.72 -34.11 -11.41
C GLU A 72 -3.52 -33.84 -9.91
N ARG A 73 -2.33 -34.12 -9.35
CA ARG A 73 -2.10 -34.12 -7.88
C ARG A 73 -0.83 -33.37 -7.44
N GLY A 74 -0.66 -32.14 -7.91
CA GLY A 74 0.42 -31.23 -7.46
C GLY A 74 -0.08 -29.83 -7.11
N PRO A 75 0.63 -29.06 -6.25
CA PRO A 75 0.32 -27.66 -6.02
C PRO A 75 0.51 -26.83 -7.30
N TYR A 76 -0.20 -25.70 -7.41
CA TYR A 76 0.05 -24.75 -8.50
C TYR A 76 1.49 -24.24 -8.41
N ARG A 77 2.18 -24.18 -9.56
CA ARG A 77 3.48 -23.52 -9.65
C ARG A 77 3.25 -22.02 -9.64
N THR A 78 3.93 -21.32 -8.74
CA THR A 78 3.75 -19.88 -8.55
C THR A 78 5.06 -19.15 -8.83
N VAL A 79 5.02 -18.09 -9.62
CA VAL A 79 6.15 -17.18 -9.80
C VAL A 79 5.72 -15.80 -9.37
N THR A 80 6.48 -15.20 -8.46
CA THR A 80 6.28 -13.82 -8.04
C THR A 80 7.01 -12.89 -9.00
N VAL A 81 6.27 -11.97 -9.62
CA VAL A 81 6.81 -10.96 -10.54
C VAL A 81 6.50 -9.58 -9.98
N GLN A 82 7.51 -8.72 -9.90
CA GLN A 82 7.33 -7.33 -9.50
C GLN A 82 7.41 -6.41 -10.72
N LYS A 83 6.55 -5.40 -10.76
CA LYS A 83 6.64 -4.34 -11.76
C LYS A 83 7.98 -3.60 -11.62
N LYS A 84 8.56 -3.18 -12.74
CA LYS A 84 9.78 -2.38 -12.73
C LYS A 84 9.54 -1.07 -12.00
N LEU A 85 10.24 -0.87 -10.88
CA LEU A 85 10.12 0.33 -10.06
C LEU A 85 10.87 1.51 -10.69
N THR A 86 10.29 2.70 -10.59
CA THR A 86 11.00 3.95 -10.86
C THR A 86 12.04 4.22 -9.75
N LEU A 87 12.98 5.14 -10.00
CA LEU A 87 13.97 5.54 -8.99
C LEU A 87 13.28 6.03 -7.71
N THR A 88 12.27 6.89 -7.85
CA THR A 88 11.48 7.42 -6.72
C THR A 88 10.80 6.30 -5.94
N GLN A 89 10.14 5.36 -6.62
CA GLN A 89 9.48 4.22 -5.98
C GLN A 89 10.46 3.33 -5.23
N LYS A 90 11.65 3.09 -5.79
CA LYS A 90 12.70 2.31 -5.14
C LYS A 90 13.22 3.01 -3.88
N MET A 91 13.48 4.31 -3.95
CA MET A 91 13.93 5.09 -2.79
C MET A 91 12.86 5.12 -1.69
N LEU A 92 11.59 5.29 -2.06
CA LEU A 92 10.47 5.25 -1.12
C LEU A 92 10.31 3.85 -0.51
N SER A 93 10.38 2.78 -1.32
CA SER A 93 10.19 1.41 -0.82
C SER A 93 11.29 0.99 0.15
N GLU A 94 12.55 1.33 -0.13
CA GLU A 94 13.68 1.08 0.75
C GLU A 94 13.58 1.89 2.06
N HIS A 95 13.26 3.18 1.97
CA HIS A 95 13.20 4.04 3.15
C HIS A 95 12.02 3.72 4.08
N LEU A 96 10.88 3.29 3.50
CA LEU A 96 9.69 2.89 4.25
C LEU A 96 9.71 1.40 4.66
N GLY A 97 10.71 0.63 4.20
CA GLY A 97 10.87 -0.79 4.54
C GLY A 97 9.87 -1.73 3.87
N LEU A 98 9.30 -1.32 2.72
CA LEU A 98 8.32 -2.11 1.96
C LEU A 98 8.95 -3.32 1.27
N ASP A 99 10.26 -3.28 1.02
CA ASP A 99 11.05 -4.38 0.48
C ASP A 99 11.00 -5.64 1.37
N ARG A 100 10.81 -5.46 2.68
CA ARG A 100 10.69 -6.57 3.63
C ARG A 100 9.36 -7.30 3.47
N LEU A 101 8.28 -6.57 3.21
CA LEU A 101 6.94 -7.13 2.99
C LEU A 101 6.88 -7.91 1.67
N ALA A 102 7.61 -7.46 0.65
CA ALA A 102 7.67 -8.14 -0.64
C ALA A 102 8.32 -9.53 -0.60
N LYS A 103 9.16 -9.82 0.41
CA LYS A 103 9.92 -11.07 0.53
C LYS A 103 9.11 -12.26 1.02
N ASP A 104 7.93 -12.05 1.58
CA ASP A 104 7.03 -13.12 2.00
C ASP A 104 6.39 -13.77 0.76
N ARG A 105 7.15 -14.68 0.13
CA ARG A 105 6.75 -15.36 -1.10
C ARG A 105 5.53 -16.24 -0.84
N VAL A 106 4.47 -15.99 -1.59
CA VAL A 106 3.31 -16.87 -1.66
C VAL A 106 3.64 -18.03 -2.61
N GLY A 107 4.08 -19.16 -2.04
CA GLY A 107 4.23 -20.45 -2.73
C GLY A 107 5.64 -21.04 -2.73
N LYS A 108 5.73 -22.37 -2.91
CA LYS A 108 7.00 -23.10 -3.04
C LYS A 108 7.63 -22.76 -4.40
N THR A 109 8.55 -21.80 -4.41
CA THR A 109 9.43 -21.56 -5.55
C THR A 109 10.48 -22.67 -5.60
N GLU A 110 10.21 -23.76 -6.31
CA GLU A 110 11.27 -24.68 -6.73
C GLU A 110 11.98 -24.04 -7.92
N THR A 111 13.05 -23.31 -7.61
CA THR A 111 14.04 -22.88 -8.61
C THR A 111 14.90 -24.09 -8.96
N ASN A 112 14.84 -24.54 -10.21
CA ASN A 112 15.81 -25.44 -10.83
C ASN A 112 16.91 -24.61 -11.47
#